data_AF-A0A1H9HRA2-F1
#
_entry.id   AF-A0A1H9HRA2-F1
#
_cell.length_a   1.000
_cell.length_b   1.000
_cell.length_c   1.000
_cell.angle_alpha   90.00
_cell.angle_beta   90.00
_cell.angle_gamma   90.00
#
_symmetry.space_group_name_H-M   'P 1'
#
loop_
_entity.id
_entity.type
_entity.pdbx_description
1 polymer ?
#
loop_
_entity_poly.entity_id
_entity_poly.type
_entity_poly.pdbx_seq_one_letter_code
_entity_poly.pdbx_strand_id
1 'polypeptide(L)'
;MDIERAEALLQDYRGEFMATMAYPIASKANLMNKLFTQLLKELAHYYEQVQDVKNLERSLLIDLKLNPYSDQAVQQLIKHYANIGNRAEAIKIYRSF
;
A
#
# COMPACT_ATOMS: atom_id res chain seq x y z
N MET A 1 15.24 7.19 -4.01
CA MET A 1 13.98 6.90 -4.73
C MET A 1 13.52 8.18 -5.40
N ASP A 2 13.14 8.13 -6.67
CA ASP A 2 12.53 9.26 -7.38
C ASP A 2 11.04 9.30 -7.03
N ILE A 3 10.67 10.20 -6.10
CA ILE A 3 9.33 10.28 -5.52
C ILE A 3 8.31 10.72 -6.57
N GLU A 4 8.65 11.67 -7.44
CA GLU A 4 7.74 12.19 -8.48
C GLU A 4 7.34 11.09 -9.45
N ARG A 5 8.32 10.27 -9.87
CA ARG A 5 8.05 9.14 -10.74
C ARG A 5 7.26 8.03 -10.05
N ALA A 6 7.52 7.78 -8.78
CA ALA A 6 6.76 6.81 -7.98
C ALA A 6 5.30 7.27 -7.77
N GLU A 7 5.08 8.56 -7.55
CA GLU A 7 3.76 9.17 -7.43
C GLU A 7 2.97 9.10 -8.75
N ALA A 8 3.62 9.36 -9.88
CA ALA A 8 2.99 9.21 -11.19
C ALA A 8 2.50 7.75 -11.39
N LEU A 9 3.31 6.77 -11.01
CA LEU A 9 2.92 5.35 -11.07
C LEU A 9 1.74 5.00 -10.14
N LEU A 10 1.66 5.63 -8.95
CA LEU A 10 0.52 5.44 -8.06
C LEU A 10 -0.76 6.06 -8.61
N GLN A 11 -0.68 7.21 -9.27
CA GLN A 11 -1.85 7.86 -9.88
C GLN A 11 -2.39 7.04 -11.06
N ASP A 12 -1.51 6.39 -11.82
CA ASP A 12 -1.89 5.53 -12.95
C ASP A 12 -2.35 4.12 -12.53
N TYR A 13 -2.27 3.79 -11.25
CA TYR A 13 -2.64 2.47 -10.75
C TYR A 13 -4.16 2.24 -10.82
N ARG A 14 -4.59 1.29 -11.67
CA ARG A 14 -6.01 0.95 -11.89
C ARG A 14 -6.44 -0.39 -11.28
N GLY A 15 -5.61 -1.02 -10.45
CA GLY A 15 -5.84 -2.36 -9.90
C GLY A 15 -4.79 -3.36 -10.35
N GLU A 16 -5.01 -4.63 -10.02
CA GLU A 16 -4.06 -5.70 -10.31
C GLU A 16 -3.67 -5.75 -11.79
N PHE A 17 -2.35 -5.89 -12.01
CA PHE A 17 -1.79 -5.92 -13.35
C PHE A 17 -2.37 -7.09 -14.16
N MET A 18 -3.00 -6.79 -15.29
CA MET A 18 -3.62 -7.77 -16.20
C MET A 18 -4.77 -8.60 -15.60
N ALA A 19 -5.47 -8.10 -14.57
CA ALA A 19 -6.60 -8.80 -13.94
C ALA A 19 -7.71 -9.25 -14.92
N THR A 20 -7.85 -8.58 -16.07
CA THR A 20 -8.87 -8.89 -17.09
C THR A 20 -8.37 -9.77 -18.24
N MET A 21 -7.08 -10.16 -18.26
CA MET A 21 -6.53 -10.97 -19.35
C MET A 21 -6.62 -12.47 -19.03
N ALA A 22 -7.36 -13.22 -19.85
CA ALA A 22 -7.61 -14.65 -19.68
C ALA A 22 -6.43 -15.59 -20.02
N TYR A 23 -5.18 -15.10 -20.08
CA TYR A 23 -4.00 -15.85 -20.52
C TYR A 23 -3.13 -16.34 -19.33
N PRO A 24 -2.32 -17.41 -19.49
CA PRO A 24 -1.49 -17.98 -18.44
C PRO A 24 -0.22 -17.14 -18.25
N ILE A 25 -0.40 -15.89 -17.78
CA ILE A 25 0.68 -14.92 -17.53
C ILE A 25 0.83 -14.65 -16.02
N ALA A 26 0.31 -15.55 -15.17
CA ALA A 26 0.30 -15.42 -13.72
C ALA A 26 1.68 -15.11 -13.13
N SER A 27 2.76 -15.64 -13.73
CA SER A 27 4.13 -15.34 -13.31
C SER A 27 4.52 -13.87 -13.47
N LYS A 28 4.13 -13.22 -14.58
CA LYS A 28 4.41 -11.80 -14.84
C LYS A 28 3.53 -10.91 -13.98
N ALA A 29 2.25 -11.24 -13.83
CA ALA A 29 1.35 -10.52 -12.94
C ALA A 29 1.86 -10.56 -11.49
N ASN A 30 2.26 -11.74 -11.00
CA ASN A 30 2.85 -11.89 -9.67
C ASN A 30 4.15 -11.10 -9.50
N LEU A 31 5.02 -11.09 -10.51
CA LEU A 31 6.24 -10.28 -10.46
C LEU A 31 5.92 -8.79 -10.37
N MET A 32 5.00 -8.29 -11.21
CA MET A 32 4.60 -6.88 -11.19
C MET A 32 3.95 -6.49 -9.86
N ASN A 33 3.08 -7.33 -9.30
CA ASN A 33 2.47 -7.10 -8.00
C ASN A 33 3.54 -7.03 -6.90
N LYS A 34 4.53 -7.94 -6.90
CA LYS A 34 5.64 -7.90 -5.93
C LYS A 34 6.47 -6.62 -6.03
N LEU A 35 6.82 -6.19 -7.25
CA LEU A 35 7.58 -4.95 -7.47
C LEU A 35 6.79 -3.73 -7.01
N PHE A 36 5.48 -3.71 -7.28
CA PHE A 36 4.62 -2.61 -6.87
C PHE A 36 4.40 -2.57 -5.34
N THR A 37 4.21 -3.73 -4.70
CA THR A 37 4.21 -3.84 -3.23
C THR A 37 5.52 -3.34 -2.63
N GLN A 38 6.67 -3.65 -3.23
CA GLN A 38 7.95 -3.12 -2.76
C GLN A 38 8.02 -1.61 -2.87
N LEU A 39 7.56 -1.03 -3.98
CA LEU A 39 7.48 0.42 -4.17
C LEU A 39 6.61 1.08 -3.10
N LEU A 40 5.44 0.50 -2.79
CA LEU A 40 4.54 1.00 -1.75
C LEU A 40 5.20 1.00 -0.36
N LYS A 41 5.99 -0.03 -0.05
CA LYS A 41 6.75 -0.09 1.22
C LYS A 41 7.83 0.98 1.29
N GLU A 42 8.56 1.21 0.20
CA GLU A 42 9.57 2.26 0.14
C GLU A 42 8.93 3.66 0.29
N LEU A 43 7.79 3.89 -0.37
CA LEU A 43 7.02 5.13 -0.23
C LEU A 43 6.47 5.33 1.17
N ALA A 44 5.88 4.29 1.79
CA ALA A 44 5.43 4.36 3.17
C ALA A 44 6.58 4.70 4.12
N HIS A 45 7.75 4.07 3.95
CA HIS A 45 8.92 4.40 4.74
C HIS A 45 9.36 5.86 4.57
N TYR A 46 9.41 6.35 3.33
CA TYR A 46 9.73 7.75 3.04
C TYR A 46 8.72 8.71 3.69
N TYR A 47 7.43 8.48 3.53
CA TYR A 47 6.37 9.32 4.09
C TYR A 47 6.33 9.29 5.62
N GLU A 48 6.71 8.17 6.26
CA GLU A 48 6.92 8.13 7.71
C GLU A 48 8.07 9.05 8.14
N GLN A 49 9.18 9.07 7.41
CA GLN A 49 10.34 9.92 7.72
C GLN A 49 10.04 11.42 7.56
N VAL A 50 9.33 11.81 6.50
CA VAL A 50 8.97 13.22 6.26
C VAL A 50 7.68 13.64 6.96
N GLN A 51 7.08 12.75 7.76
CA GLN A 51 5.82 12.96 8.48
C GLN A 51 4.63 13.34 7.58
N ASP A 52 4.63 12.87 6.33
CA ASP A 52 3.49 13.04 5.42
C ASP A 52 2.44 11.98 5.72
N VAL A 53 1.60 12.29 6.70
CA VAL A 53 0.53 11.43 7.19
C VAL A 53 -0.39 10.97 6.05
N LYS A 54 -0.77 11.89 5.15
CA LYS A 54 -1.76 11.60 4.12
C LYS A 54 -1.23 10.60 3.09
N ASN A 55 -0.01 10.83 2.60
CA ASN A 55 0.56 9.96 1.59
C ASN A 55 1.05 8.62 2.18
N LEU A 56 1.44 8.62 3.45
CA LEU A 56 1.67 7.39 4.23
C LEU A 56 0.39 6.53 4.27
N GLU A 57 -0.73 7.10 4.72
CA GLU A 57 -2.02 6.39 4.83
C GLU A 57 -2.43 5.82 3.47
N ARG A 58 -2.39 6.64 2.42
CA ARG A 58 -2.74 6.21 1.06
C ARG A 58 -1.87 5.04 0.59
N SER A 59 -0.56 5.09 0.80
CA SER A 59 0.36 4.03 0.37
C SER A 59 0.06 2.72 1.09
N LEU A 60 -0.19 2.76 2.39
CA LEU A 60 -0.51 1.59 3.20
C LEU A 60 -1.88 0.97 2.85
N LEU A 61 -2.89 1.80 2.57
CA LEU A 61 -4.20 1.31 2.14
C LEU A 61 -4.14 0.63 0.76
N ILE A 62 -3.32 1.13 -0.16
CA ILE A 62 -3.11 0.48 -1.46
C ILE A 62 -2.38 -0.86 -1.26
N ASP A 63 -1.36 -0.92 -0.39
CA ASP A 63 -0.66 -2.19 -0.09
C ASP A 63 -1.60 -3.23 0.50
N LEU A 64 -2.44 -2.84 1.46
CA LEU A 64 -3.44 -3.74 2.04
C LEU A 64 -4.49 -4.20 1.03
N LYS A 65 -4.88 -3.35 0.07
CA LYS A 65 -5.81 -3.74 -1.00
C LYS A 65 -5.21 -4.80 -1.93
N LEU A 66 -3.91 -4.72 -2.19
CA LEU A 66 -3.16 -5.67 -3.02
C LEU A 66 -2.77 -6.95 -2.29
N ASN A 67 -2.54 -6.84 -0.99
CA ASN A 67 -2.21 -7.94 -0.11
C ASN A 67 -3.07 -7.87 1.16
N PRO A 68 -4.33 -8.36 1.11
CA PRO A 68 -5.27 -8.28 2.23
C PRO A 68 -4.78 -8.95 3.52
N TYR A 69 -3.83 -9.88 3.40
CA TYR A 69 -3.26 -10.65 4.51
C TYR A 69 -1.90 -10.09 4.98
N SER A 70 -1.54 -8.87 4.59
CA SER A 70 -0.30 -8.22 5.01
C SER A 70 -0.38 -7.76 6.47
N ASP A 71 0.03 -8.62 7.40
CA ASP A 71 0.18 -8.27 8.82
C ASP A 71 0.98 -6.97 9.00
N GLN A 72 2.04 -6.81 8.18
CA GLN A 72 2.90 -5.63 8.21
C GLN A 72 2.11 -4.35 7.86
N ALA A 73 1.31 -4.36 6.79
CA ALA A 73 0.53 -3.18 6.38
C ALA A 73 -0.52 -2.83 7.43
N VAL A 74 -1.19 -3.85 8.00
CA VAL A 74 -2.16 -3.68 9.09
C VAL A 74 -1.51 -3.07 10.32
N GLN A 75 -0.37 -3.59 10.78
CA GLN A 75 0.35 -3.05 11.93
C GLN A 75 0.79 -1.60 11.69
N GLN A 76 1.28 -1.27 10.49
CA GLN A 76 1.69 0.09 10.14
C GLN A 76 0.49 1.04 10.09
N LEU A 77 -0.67 0.62 9.57
CA LEU A 77 -1.91 1.40 9.61
C LEU A 77 -2.41 1.64 11.03
N ILE A 78 -2.40 0.61 11.89
CA ILE A 78 -2.79 0.74 13.30
C ILE A 78 -1.88 1.75 14.00
N LYS A 79 -0.56 1.62 13.84
CA LYS A 79 0.43 2.55 14.41
C LYS A 79 0.20 3.98 13.88
N HIS A 80 0.01 4.12 12.58
CA HIS A 80 -0.27 5.39 11.93
C HIS A 80 -1.50 6.08 12.53
N TYR A 81 -2.64 5.40 12.57
CA TYR A 81 -3.88 5.92 13.11
C TYR A 81 -3.79 6.22 14.61
N ALA A 82 -3.07 5.41 15.38
CA ALA A 82 -2.79 5.70 16.78
C ALA A 82 -1.97 6.99 16.95
N ASN A 83 -0.95 7.20 16.12
CA ASN A 83 -0.06 8.37 16.17
C ASN A 83 -0.80 9.68 15.85
N ILE A 84 -1.76 9.65 14.92
CA ILE A 84 -2.57 10.84 14.59
C ILE A 84 -3.83 10.98 15.45
N GLY A 85 -3.98 10.15 16.49
CA GLY A 85 -5.12 10.19 17.40
C GLY A 85 -6.43 9.60 16.85
N ASN A 86 -6.43 9.03 15.65
CA ASN A 86 -7.59 8.38 15.03
C ASN A 86 -7.77 6.93 15.50
N ARG A 87 -8.01 6.76 16.80
CA ARG A 87 -8.11 5.43 17.44
C ARG A 87 -9.28 4.58 16.91
N ALA A 88 -10.35 5.22 16.44
CA ALA A 88 -11.51 4.53 15.88
C ALA A 88 -11.13 3.75 14.61
N GLU A 89 -10.36 4.37 13.70
CA GLU A 89 -9.93 3.71 12.48
C GLU A 89 -8.89 2.62 12.76
N ALA A 90 -8.00 2.83 13.75
CA ALA A 90 -7.09 1.79 14.22
C ALA A 90 -7.82 0.51 14.68
N ILE A 91 -8.89 0.66 15.48
CA ILE A 91 -9.72 -0.46 15.94
C ILE A 91 -10.45 -1.11 14.77
N LYS A 92 -10.98 -0.31 13.84
CA LYS A 92 -11.70 -0.82 12.67
C LYS A 92 -10.81 -1.68 11.79
N ILE A 93 -9.61 -1.20 11.46
CA ILE A 93 -8.62 -1.96 10.68
C ILE A 93 -8.28 -3.29 11.35
N TYR A 94 -8.01 -3.29 12.66
CA TYR A 94 -7.73 -4.51 13.41
C TYR A 94 -8.88 -5.51 13.39
N ARG A 95 -10.13 -5.05 13.46
CA ARG A 95 -11.33 -5.92 13.46
C ARG A 95 -11.69 -6.47 12.08
N SER A 96 -11.33 -5.76 11.02
CA SER A 96 -11.63 -6.17 9.64
C SER A 96 -10.61 -7.13 9.04
N PHE A 97 -9.46 -7.28 9.70
CA PHE A 97 -8.41 -8.25 9.36
C PHE A 97 -8.69 -9.59 10.03
#